data_AF-A0A0Q5VET6-F1
#
_entry.id   AF-A0A0Q5VET6-F1
#
_cell.length_a   1.000
_cell.length_b   1.000
_cell.length_c   1.000
_cell.angle_alpha   90.00
_cell.angle_beta   90.00
_cell.angle_gamma   90.00
#
_symmetry.space_group_name_H-M   'P 1'
#
loop_
_entity.id
_entity.type
_entity.pdbx_description
1 polymer ?
#
loop_
_entity_poly.entity_id
_entity_poly.type
_entity_poly.pdbx_seq_one_letter_code
_entity_poly.pdbx_strand_id
1 'polypeptide(L)'
;MAALRRRPSLYLGVVAAGALIANVVLSSAPAEQADASAAASQPASVAQQLGLSADPASLDTERSIAALQDMAASRSTREDQQTAAQQVQAAADQAVLDAQAAEAAAAAAAQAEAAAAAEAEAAAAAEAAASSPSSSSAGSGAVTASSSTSASSVARISNTSGPVASSVRAAADAVVSNVPGAGSITLGGTRPSATDPGGHPSGRALDYMVMTDQSLGDAIVAYHIAHWDELGVDYLIYEQRYLGSPNGSWSMMEDRGGTTANHFDHVHVNYR
;
A
#
# COMPACT_ATOMS: atom_id res chain seq x y z
N MET A 1 23.84 -36.80 -39.13
CA MET A 1 23.30 -36.30 -37.86
C MET A 1 22.78 -34.89 -38.10
N ALA A 2 21.47 -34.70 -38.04
CA ALA A 2 20.77 -33.49 -38.45
C ALA A 2 20.81 -32.42 -37.33
N ALA A 3 21.12 -31.18 -37.71
CA ALA A 3 21.05 -30.01 -36.85
C ALA A 3 19.60 -29.50 -36.78
N LEU A 4 18.96 -29.53 -35.61
CA LEU A 4 17.71 -28.82 -35.38
C LEU A 4 18.01 -27.47 -34.72
N ARG A 5 17.99 -26.41 -35.54
CA ARG A 5 17.95 -25.01 -35.07
C ARG A 5 16.53 -24.65 -34.65
N ARG A 6 16.43 -23.99 -33.49
CA ARG A 6 15.22 -23.47 -32.84
C ARG A 6 14.49 -22.44 -33.73
N ARG A 7 13.16 -22.49 -33.73
CA ARG A 7 12.28 -21.46 -34.30
C ARG A 7 11.87 -20.45 -33.20
N PRO A 8 11.78 -19.15 -33.49
CA PRO A 8 11.22 -18.16 -32.58
C PRO A 8 9.68 -18.12 -32.74
N SER A 9 8.96 -18.33 -31.64
CA SER A 9 7.50 -18.15 -31.60
C SER A 9 7.20 -16.68 -31.30
N LEU A 10 6.56 -16.02 -32.26
CA LEU A 10 5.95 -14.69 -32.14
C LEU A 10 4.85 -14.72 -31.08
N TYR A 11 4.96 -13.90 -30.03
CA TYR A 11 3.85 -13.63 -29.13
C TYR A 11 2.93 -12.58 -29.76
N LEU A 12 1.73 -13.03 -30.08
CA LEU A 12 0.60 -12.26 -30.58
C LEU A 12 0.05 -11.39 -29.43
N GLY A 13 0.10 -10.07 -29.58
CA GLY A 13 -0.52 -9.12 -28.66
C GLY A 13 -2.04 -9.20 -28.76
N VAL A 14 -2.70 -9.55 -27.65
CA VAL A 14 -4.15 -9.48 -27.51
C VAL A 14 -4.50 -8.12 -26.90
N VAL A 15 -5.06 -7.24 -27.73
CA VAL A 15 -5.68 -5.98 -27.31
C VAL A 15 -7.07 -6.32 -26.74
N ALA A 16 -7.24 -6.18 -25.43
CA ALA A 16 -8.55 -6.24 -24.79
C ALA A 16 -9.26 -4.90 -24.97
N ALA A 17 -10.12 -4.80 -25.98
CA ALA A 17 -11.05 -3.69 -26.14
C ALA A 17 -12.19 -3.84 -25.11
N GLY A 18 -12.24 -2.93 -24.14
CA GLY A 18 -13.33 -2.85 -23.16
C GLY A 18 -14.61 -2.34 -23.81
N ALA A 19 -15.60 -3.21 -23.96
CA ALA A 19 -16.97 -2.83 -24.31
C ALA A 19 -17.73 -2.44 -23.04
N LEU A 20 -17.94 -1.15 -22.82
CA LEU A 20 -18.92 -0.63 -21.85
C LEU A 20 -20.32 -0.86 -22.41
N ILE A 21 -21.06 -1.83 -21.83
CA ILE A 21 -22.50 -1.96 -22.06
C ILE A 21 -23.20 -1.17 -20.96
N ALA A 22 -23.67 0.04 -21.29
CA ALA A 22 -24.58 0.80 -20.44
C ALA A 22 -25.98 0.19 -20.55
N ASN A 23 -26.41 -0.56 -19.53
CA ASN A 23 -27.79 -1.02 -19.40
C ASN A 23 -28.67 0.14 -18.92
N VAL A 24 -29.20 0.92 -19.85
CA VAL A 24 -30.34 1.82 -19.57
C VAL A 24 -31.61 0.96 -19.52
N VAL A 25 -32.11 0.74 -18.31
CA VAL A 25 -33.47 0.21 -18.09
C VAL A 25 -34.43 1.40 -18.08
N LEU A 26 -35.07 1.69 -19.21
CA LEU A 26 -36.32 2.44 -19.22
C LEU A 26 -37.43 1.50 -18.71
N SER A 27 -37.72 1.53 -17.41
CA SER A 27 -38.96 0.96 -16.89
C SER A 27 -40.10 1.96 -17.11
N SER A 28 -40.78 1.86 -18.25
CA SER A 28 -42.13 2.41 -18.41
C SER A 28 -43.12 1.51 -17.65
N ALA A 29 -43.60 1.97 -16.51
CA ALA A 29 -44.71 1.33 -15.78
C ALA A 29 -45.99 2.20 -15.86
N PRO A 30 -47.18 1.57 -15.87
CA PRO A 30 -48.43 2.21 -16.28
C PRO A 30 -49.00 3.12 -15.19
N ALA A 31 -49.87 4.04 -15.60
CA ALA A 31 -50.69 4.83 -14.68
C ALA A 31 -51.59 3.90 -13.84
N GLU A 32 -51.27 3.72 -12.57
CA GLU A 32 -52.20 3.19 -11.58
C GLU A 32 -53.04 4.35 -11.01
N GLN A 33 -54.31 4.38 -11.39
CA GLN A 33 -55.34 5.12 -10.67
C GLN A 33 -55.57 4.44 -9.32
N ALA A 34 -55.10 5.09 -8.25
CA ALA A 34 -55.42 4.68 -6.88
C ALA A 34 -56.88 5.04 -6.57
N ASP A 35 -57.70 3.99 -6.39
CA ASP A 35 -59.04 4.06 -5.83
C ASP A 35 -58.97 4.59 -4.38
N ALA A 36 -59.69 5.68 -4.13
CA ALA A 36 -59.71 6.36 -2.84
C ALA A 36 -60.74 5.71 -1.91
N SER A 37 -60.32 4.72 -1.12
CA SER A 37 -61.06 4.31 0.07
C SER A 37 -60.19 3.62 1.13
N ALA A 38 -59.33 4.39 1.81
CA ALA A 38 -58.69 3.96 3.05
C ALA A 38 -58.90 5.02 4.16
N ALA A 39 -59.31 4.54 5.33
CA ALA A 39 -59.73 5.30 6.49
C ALA A 39 -58.72 6.36 6.96
N ALA A 40 -59.26 7.50 7.37
CA ALA A 40 -58.55 8.69 7.81
C ALA A 40 -57.76 8.49 9.12
N SER A 41 -56.45 8.29 9.01
CA SER A 41 -55.50 8.84 9.98
C SER A 41 -54.94 10.13 9.38
N GLN A 42 -55.50 11.27 9.80
CA GLN A 42 -55.12 12.60 9.31
C GLN A 42 -53.70 12.93 9.80
N PRO A 43 -52.70 13.17 8.93
CA PRO A 43 -51.46 13.79 9.39
C PRO A 43 -51.81 15.22 9.84
N ALA A 44 -51.71 15.49 11.14
CA ALA A 44 -51.89 16.83 11.66
C ALA A 44 -50.84 17.73 11.02
N SER A 45 -51.28 18.60 10.11
CA SER A 45 -50.40 19.56 9.44
C SER A 45 -49.80 20.50 10.49
N VAL A 46 -48.47 20.60 10.50
CA VAL A 46 -47.70 21.50 11.39
C VAL A 46 -48.21 22.95 11.31
N ALA A 47 -48.77 23.35 10.17
CA ALA A 47 -49.40 24.66 9.99
C ALA A 47 -50.59 24.92 10.93
N GLN A 48 -51.39 23.88 11.22
CA GLN A 48 -52.55 23.97 12.09
C GLN A 48 -52.15 24.12 13.57
N GLN A 49 -51.04 23.48 13.97
CA GLN A 49 -50.48 23.59 15.32
C GLN A 49 -49.79 24.94 15.56
N LEU A 50 -49.33 25.61 14.51
CA LEU A 50 -48.75 26.95 14.56
C LEU A 50 -49.78 28.08 14.41
N GLY A 51 -51.07 27.76 14.24
CA GLY A 51 -52.15 28.76 14.11
C GLY A 51 -52.12 29.56 12.80
N LEU A 52 -51.39 29.11 11.77
CA LEU A 52 -51.40 29.76 10.46
C LEU A 52 -52.67 29.35 9.70
N SER A 53 -53.62 30.29 9.61
CA SER A 53 -54.79 30.15 8.74
C SER A 53 -54.40 30.60 7.33
N ALA A 54 -54.44 29.70 6.34
CA ALA A 54 -54.20 30.06 4.95
C ALA A 54 -55.41 30.84 4.40
N ASP A 55 -55.22 32.11 4.06
CA ASP A 55 -56.23 32.92 3.37
C ASP A 55 -56.13 32.65 1.84
N PRO A 56 -57.13 31.96 1.24
CA PRO A 56 -57.06 31.56 -0.17
C PRO A 56 -57.15 32.75 -1.14
N ALA A 57 -57.55 33.95 -0.67
CA ALA A 57 -57.74 35.12 -1.52
C ALA A 57 -56.43 35.83 -1.94
N SER A 58 -55.28 35.42 -1.40
CA SER A 58 -54.00 36.10 -1.61
C SER A 58 -52.96 35.31 -2.42
N LEU A 59 -53.30 34.09 -2.86
CA LEU A 59 -52.38 33.24 -3.64
C LEU A 59 -52.41 33.67 -5.10
N ASP A 60 -51.55 34.62 -5.44
CA ASP A 60 -51.19 34.84 -6.85
C ASP A 60 -50.51 33.57 -7.38
N THR A 61 -51.32 32.74 -8.02
CA THR A 61 -50.96 31.39 -8.44
C THR A 61 -49.84 31.44 -9.49
N GLU A 62 -49.87 32.43 -10.37
CA GLU A 62 -48.81 32.65 -11.37
C GLU A 62 -47.48 32.97 -10.70
N ARG A 63 -47.49 33.85 -9.70
CA ARG A 63 -46.29 34.22 -8.94
C ARG A 63 -45.71 33.05 -8.13
N SER A 64 -46.59 32.18 -7.62
CA SER A 64 -46.20 30.98 -6.87
C SER A 64 -45.59 29.91 -7.80
N ILE A 65 -46.16 29.72 -8.99
CA ILE A 65 -45.60 28.84 -10.03
C ILE A 65 -44.24 29.33 -10.49
N ALA A 66 -44.08 30.64 -10.74
CA ALA A 66 -42.80 31.22 -11.12
C ALA A 66 -41.71 30.99 -10.06
N ALA A 67 -42.04 31.18 -8.78
CA ALA A 67 -41.09 30.93 -7.69
C ALA A 67 -40.65 29.46 -7.59
N LEU A 68 -41.56 28.51 -7.86
CA LEU A 68 -41.24 27.09 -7.89
C LEU A 68 -40.33 26.73 -9.08
N GLN A 69 -40.56 27.33 -10.25
CA GLN A 69 -39.71 27.17 -11.43
C GLN A 69 -38.29 27.70 -11.19
N ASP A 70 -38.15 28.87 -10.56
CA ASP A 70 -36.85 29.43 -10.19
C ASP A 70 -36.08 28.54 -9.19
N MET A 71 -36.79 27.94 -8.23
CA MET A 71 -36.19 26.98 -7.31
C MET A 71 -35.75 25.70 -8.00
N ALA A 72 -36.55 25.19 -8.96
CA ALA A 72 -36.19 24.02 -9.74
C ALA A 72 -34.95 24.29 -10.61
N ALA A 73 -34.90 25.43 -11.31
CA ALA A 73 -33.74 25.88 -12.07
C ALA A 73 -32.49 26.01 -11.16
N SER A 74 -32.64 26.61 -9.98
CA SER A 74 -31.54 26.76 -9.00
C SER A 74 -31.06 25.43 -8.41
N ARG A 75 -31.91 24.39 -8.37
CA ARG A 75 -31.51 23.03 -7.98
C ARG A 75 -30.71 22.38 -9.10
N SER A 76 -31.22 22.41 -10.33
CA SER A 76 -30.53 21.89 -11.52
C SER A 76 -29.13 22.48 -11.66
N THR A 77 -29.00 23.81 -11.55
CA THR A 77 -27.68 24.48 -11.65
C THR A 77 -26.72 24.06 -10.54
N ARG A 78 -27.21 23.79 -9.32
CA ARG A 78 -26.36 23.30 -8.22
C ARG A 78 -25.91 21.86 -8.44
N GLU A 79 -26.80 21.01 -8.95
CA GLU A 79 -26.49 19.62 -9.29
C GLU A 79 -25.43 19.55 -10.42
N ASP A 80 -25.56 20.41 -11.44
CA ASP A 80 -24.57 20.54 -12.50
C ASP A 80 -23.21 21.00 -11.96
N GLN A 81 -23.19 22.03 -11.09
CA GLN A 81 -21.96 22.52 -10.47
C GLN A 81 -21.31 21.47 -9.56
N GLN A 82 -22.11 20.69 -8.82
CA GLN A 82 -21.60 19.61 -7.98
C GLN A 82 -20.97 18.50 -8.83
N THR A 83 -21.61 18.13 -9.94
CA THR A 83 -21.09 17.13 -10.88
C THR A 83 -19.78 17.61 -11.50
N ALA A 84 -19.71 18.87 -11.93
CA ALA A 84 -18.49 19.46 -12.46
C ALA A 84 -17.36 19.48 -11.41
N ALA A 85 -17.66 19.82 -10.16
CA ALA A 85 -16.67 19.80 -9.08
C ALA A 85 -16.14 18.38 -8.81
N GLN A 86 -17.00 17.36 -8.84
CA GLN A 86 -16.59 15.96 -8.70
C GLN A 86 -15.66 15.52 -9.84
N GLN A 87 -15.97 15.93 -11.08
CA GLN A 87 -15.12 15.62 -12.23
C GLN A 87 -13.74 16.28 -12.13
N VAL A 88 -13.68 17.54 -11.67
CA VAL A 88 -12.41 18.24 -11.43
C VAL A 88 -11.61 17.55 -10.32
N GLN A 89 -12.26 17.13 -9.24
CA GLN A 89 -11.59 16.40 -8.16
C GLN A 89 -11.03 15.06 -8.66
N ALA A 90 -11.84 14.28 -9.39
CA ALA A 90 -11.39 13.01 -9.95
C ALA A 90 -10.21 13.18 -10.92
N ALA A 91 -10.20 14.24 -11.73
CA ALA A 91 -9.08 14.55 -12.61
C ALA A 91 -7.82 14.94 -11.81
N ALA A 92 -7.97 15.67 -10.71
CA ALA A 92 -6.85 16.01 -9.83
C ALA A 92 -6.27 14.76 -9.13
N ASP A 93 -7.13 13.89 -8.62
CA ASP A 93 -6.72 12.63 -7.98
C ASP A 93 -5.98 11.72 -9.00
N GLN A 94 -6.49 11.63 -10.23
CA GLN A 94 -5.83 10.89 -11.30
C GLN A 94 -4.44 11.48 -11.64
N ALA A 95 -4.32 12.80 -11.71
CA ALA A 95 -3.03 13.45 -11.98
C ALA A 95 -1.99 13.18 -10.88
N VAL A 96 -2.42 13.05 -9.61
CA VAL A 96 -1.53 12.66 -8.50
C VAL A 96 -1.05 11.21 -8.68
N LEU A 97 -1.94 10.29 -9.02
CA LEU A 97 -1.59 8.89 -9.26
C LEU A 97 -0.63 8.76 -10.45
N ASP A 98 -0.87 9.49 -11.54
CA ASP A 98 -0.01 9.49 -12.72
C ASP A 98 1.39 10.03 -12.39
N ALA A 99 1.47 11.08 -11.55
CA ALA A 99 2.75 11.62 -11.10
C ALA A 99 3.54 10.62 -10.23
N GLN A 100 2.86 9.94 -9.30
CA GLN A 100 3.47 8.90 -8.47
C GLN A 100 3.96 7.71 -9.30
N ALA A 101 3.17 7.29 -10.30
CA ALA A 101 3.57 6.21 -11.21
C ALA A 101 4.78 6.61 -12.07
N ALA A 102 4.84 7.86 -12.52
CA ALA A 102 6.00 8.36 -13.27
C ALA A 102 7.26 8.43 -12.40
N GLU A 103 7.15 8.86 -11.14
CA GLU A 103 8.26 8.87 -10.19
C GLU A 103 8.75 7.45 -9.88
N ALA A 104 7.83 6.51 -9.63
CA ALA A 104 8.17 5.10 -9.41
C ALA A 104 8.86 4.47 -10.63
N ALA A 105 8.37 4.78 -11.85
CA ALA A 105 9.00 4.31 -13.08
C ALA A 105 10.42 4.88 -13.27
N ALA A 106 10.63 6.16 -12.93
CA ALA A 106 11.94 6.80 -12.98
C ALA A 106 12.90 6.18 -11.94
N ALA A 107 12.42 5.92 -10.72
CA ALA A 107 13.20 5.25 -9.68
C ALA A 107 13.58 3.82 -10.09
N ALA A 108 12.65 3.05 -10.66
CA ALA A 108 12.90 1.70 -11.16
C ALA A 108 13.94 1.70 -12.30
N ALA A 109 13.88 2.67 -13.21
CA ALA A 109 14.87 2.82 -14.28
C ALA A 109 16.27 3.12 -13.71
N ALA A 110 16.36 4.02 -12.73
CA ALA A 110 17.63 4.35 -12.07
C ALA A 110 18.21 3.15 -11.30
N GLN A 111 17.36 2.37 -10.63
CA GLN A 111 17.77 1.14 -9.95
C GLN A 111 18.26 0.07 -10.93
N ALA A 112 17.59 -0.10 -12.09
CA ALA A 112 18.03 -1.02 -13.13
C ALA A 112 19.40 -0.63 -13.71
N GLU A 113 19.64 0.68 -13.89
CA GLU A 113 20.94 1.20 -14.34
C GLU A 113 22.04 0.98 -13.28
N ALA A 114 21.73 1.23 -12.00
CA ALA A 114 22.66 0.97 -10.89
C ALA A 114 22.98 -0.52 -10.73
N ALA A 115 21.99 -1.41 -10.88
CA ALA A 115 22.17 -2.86 -10.83
C ALA A 115 23.06 -3.34 -12.00
N ALA A 116 22.84 -2.83 -13.21
CA ALA A 116 23.67 -3.15 -14.36
C ALA A 116 25.13 -2.67 -14.18
N ALA A 117 25.33 -1.50 -13.56
CA ALA A 117 26.66 -1.01 -13.22
C ALA A 117 27.37 -1.88 -12.17
N ALA A 118 26.66 -2.30 -11.12
CA ALA A 118 27.21 -3.18 -10.09
C ALA A 118 27.57 -4.58 -10.64
N GLU A 119 26.77 -5.12 -11.55
CA GLU A 119 27.05 -6.40 -12.21
C GLU A 119 28.28 -6.31 -13.12
N ALA A 120 28.46 -5.18 -13.83
CA ALA A 120 29.65 -4.91 -14.64
C ALA A 120 30.92 -4.77 -13.78
N GLU A 121 30.82 -4.12 -12.62
CA GLU A 121 31.93 -3.98 -11.66
C GLU A 121 32.31 -5.33 -11.03
N ALA A 122 31.32 -6.15 -10.68
CA ALA A 122 31.54 -7.52 -10.19
C ALA A 122 32.20 -8.42 -11.25
N ALA A 123 31.80 -8.30 -12.52
CA ALA A 123 32.42 -9.02 -13.62
C ALA A 123 33.89 -8.59 -13.85
N ALA A 124 34.17 -7.28 -13.75
CA ALA A 124 35.54 -6.75 -13.85
C ALA A 124 36.44 -7.21 -12.68
N ALA A 125 35.90 -7.28 -11.46
CA ALA A 125 36.61 -7.80 -10.29
C ALA A 125 36.92 -9.30 -10.41
N ALA A 126 36.02 -10.09 -11.01
CA ALA A 126 36.24 -11.51 -11.27
C ALA A 126 37.35 -11.78 -12.31
N GLU A 127 37.43 -10.96 -13.37
CA GLU A 127 38.51 -10.99 -14.37
C GLU A 127 39.88 -10.59 -13.78
N ALA A 128 39.90 -9.62 -12.85
CA ALA A 128 41.12 -9.21 -12.14
C ALA A 128 41.63 -10.29 -11.16
N ALA A 129 40.73 -11.00 -10.49
CA ALA A 129 41.07 -12.12 -9.61
C ALA A 129 41.62 -13.34 -10.37
N ALA A 130 41.18 -13.55 -11.62
CA ALA A 130 41.68 -14.62 -12.50
C ALA A 130 43.09 -14.36 -13.05
N SER A 131 43.60 -13.12 -12.98
CA SER A 131 44.91 -12.72 -13.50
C SER A 131 46.02 -12.63 -12.43
N SER A 132 45.74 -13.02 -11.18
CA SER A 132 46.74 -13.04 -10.11
C SER A 132 47.53 -14.37 -10.11
N PRO A 133 48.87 -14.36 -10.24
CA PRO A 133 49.64 -15.59 -10.26
C PRO A 133 49.63 -16.25 -8.87
N SER A 134 49.06 -17.44 -8.79
CA SER A 134 49.25 -18.36 -7.67
C SER A 134 50.74 -18.62 -7.47
N SER A 135 51.30 -18.08 -6.39
CA SER A 135 52.57 -18.54 -5.82
C SER A 135 52.25 -19.39 -4.61
N SER A 136 52.46 -20.69 -4.77
CA SER A 136 52.39 -21.70 -3.72
C SER A 136 53.46 -21.44 -2.67
N SER A 137 53.10 -21.53 -1.39
CA SER A 137 53.96 -22.19 -0.39
C SER A 137 53.16 -22.52 0.86
N ALA A 138 53.23 -23.80 1.22
CA ALA A 138 52.80 -24.30 2.51
C ALA A 138 53.64 -23.66 3.65
N GLY A 139 52.99 -23.42 4.77
CA GLY A 139 53.64 -22.97 6.01
C GLY A 139 52.67 -23.06 7.17
N SER A 140 52.75 -24.15 7.92
CA SER A 140 52.09 -24.31 9.22
C SER A 140 52.57 -23.22 10.17
N GLY A 141 51.64 -22.41 10.68
CA GLY A 141 51.93 -21.33 11.61
C GLY A 141 50.65 -20.88 12.28
N ALA A 142 50.48 -21.28 13.55
CA ALA A 142 49.46 -20.74 14.43
C ALA A 142 49.61 -19.22 14.51
N VAL A 143 48.60 -18.50 14.00
CA VAL A 143 48.42 -17.07 14.25
C VAL A 143 47.01 -16.86 14.76
N THR A 144 46.94 -16.24 15.92
CA THR A 144 45.74 -15.70 16.56
C THR A 144 44.86 -15.01 15.53
N ALA A 145 43.62 -15.47 15.39
CA ALA A 145 42.59 -14.79 14.63
C ALA A 145 42.41 -13.39 15.23
N SER A 146 42.97 -12.39 14.55
CA SER A 146 42.58 -11.01 14.75
C SER A 146 41.15 -10.92 14.26
N SER A 147 40.20 -10.97 15.19
CA SER A 147 38.81 -10.65 14.93
C SER A 147 38.78 -9.22 14.42
N SER A 148 38.68 -9.06 13.09
CA SER A 148 38.18 -7.82 12.53
C SER A 148 36.78 -7.66 13.09
N THR A 149 36.64 -6.85 14.13
CA THR A 149 35.35 -6.41 14.63
C THR A 149 34.73 -5.61 13.51
N SER A 150 33.99 -6.27 12.62
CA SER A 150 33.05 -5.58 11.74
C SER A 150 32.23 -4.70 12.64
N ALA A 151 32.23 -3.40 12.37
CA ALA A 151 31.46 -2.44 13.13
C ALA A 151 29.99 -2.88 13.08
N SER A 152 29.49 -3.40 14.19
CA SER A 152 28.07 -3.70 14.33
C SER A 152 27.35 -2.38 14.55
N SER A 153 26.39 -2.10 13.68
CA SER A 153 25.48 -0.97 13.80
C SER A 153 24.44 -1.27 14.87
N VAL A 154 24.11 -0.27 15.69
CA VAL A 154 23.06 -0.38 16.70
C VAL A 154 21.76 0.20 16.14
N ALA A 155 20.68 -0.58 16.19
CA ALA A 155 19.39 -0.18 15.66
C ALA A 155 18.75 0.96 16.48
N ARG A 156 18.17 1.94 15.78
CA ARG A 156 17.42 3.03 16.39
C ARG A 156 15.94 2.64 16.52
N ILE A 157 15.58 2.09 17.68
CA ILE A 157 14.23 1.60 17.97
C ILE A 157 13.46 2.62 18.81
N SER A 158 12.35 3.12 18.28
CA SER A 158 11.40 3.98 18.99
C SER A 158 10.44 3.13 19.82
N ASN A 159 10.47 3.30 21.14
CA ASN A 159 9.67 2.53 22.08
C ASN A 159 8.83 3.47 22.96
N THR A 160 7.56 3.17 23.12
CA THR A 160 6.61 3.96 23.93
C THR A 160 5.97 3.14 25.05
N SER A 161 6.29 1.85 25.18
CA SER A 161 5.73 0.95 26.21
C SER A 161 6.74 -0.04 26.79
N GLY A 162 7.98 0.42 27.02
CA GLY A 162 9.06 -0.39 27.56
C GLY A 162 10.02 -0.91 26.50
N PRO A 163 11.07 -1.65 26.85
CA PRO A 163 12.02 -2.18 25.88
C PRO A 163 11.42 -3.33 25.06
N VAL A 164 11.94 -3.54 23.85
CA VAL A 164 11.77 -4.81 23.14
C VAL A 164 12.50 -5.96 23.85
N ALA A 165 12.14 -7.19 23.55
CA ALA A 165 12.86 -8.36 24.05
C ALA A 165 14.34 -8.33 23.61
N SER A 166 15.23 -8.94 24.41
CA SER A 166 16.66 -8.94 24.11
C SER A 166 17.02 -9.65 22.80
N SER A 167 16.29 -10.72 22.46
CA SER A 167 16.41 -11.41 21.16
C SER A 167 16.03 -10.50 20.00
N VAL A 168 14.92 -9.76 20.13
CA VAL A 168 14.45 -8.79 19.13
C VAL A 168 15.43 -7.64 18.94
N ARG A 169 16.02 -7.15 20.04
CA ARG A 169 17.10 -6.15 19.98
C ARG A 169 18.29 -6.67 19.18
N ALA A 170 18.74 -7.90 19.46
CA ALA A 170 19.86 -8.52 18.76
C ALA A 170 19.55 -8.75 17.27
N ALA A 171 18.33 -9.18 16.94
CA ALA A 171 17.88 -9.33 15.56
C ALA A 171 17.89 -7.98 14.82
N ALA A 172 17.38 -6.91 15.44
CA ALA A 172 17.42 -5.57 14.86
C ALA A 172 18.86 -5.10 14.59
N ASP A 173 19.76 -5.25 15.57
CA ASP A 173 21.17 -4.89 15.45
C ASP A 173 21.87 -5.68 14.32
N ALA A 174 21.53 -6.97 14.16
CA ALA A 174 22.02 -7.80 13.06
C ALA A 174 21.52 -7.30 11.69
N VAL A 175 20.21 -6.99 11.56
CA VAL A 175 19.64 -6.49 10.30
C VAL A 175 20.28 -5.16 9.90
N VAL A 176 20.37 -4.19 10.81
CA VAL A 176 20.95 -2.87 10.49
C VAL A 176 22.46 -2.92 10.22
N SER A 177 23.14 -3.97 10.68
CA SER A 177 24.56 -4.20 10.40
C SER A 177 24.79 -4.86 9.04
N ASN A 178 23.87 -5.71 8.58
CA ASN A 178 24.08 -6.57 7.42
C ASN A 178 23.26 -6.17 6.18
N VAL A 179 22.19 -5.40 6.34
CA VAL A 179 21.38 -4.89 5.23
C VAL A 179 21.80 -3.44 4.91
N PRO A 180 22.42 -3.19 3.74
CA PRO A 180 22.77 -1.84 3.32
C PRO A 180 21.57 -0.90 3.38
N GLY A 181 21.76 0.29 3.95
CA GLY A 181 20.68 1.29 4.12
C GLY A 181 19.85 1.12 5.40
N ALA A 182 19.73 -0.09 5.97
CA ALA A 182 18.89 -0.33 7.14
C ALA A 182 19.37 0.42 8.42
N GLY A 183 20.66 0.72 8.54
CA GLY A 183 21.17 1.56 9.63
C GLY A 183 20.69 3.02 9.62
N SER A 184 20.17 3.50 8.48
CA SER A 184 19.70 4.88 8.32
C SER A 184 18.24 5.10 8.72
N ILE A 185 17.44 4.03 8.77
CA ILE A 185 16.00 4.12 9.10
C ILE A 185 15.76 4.14 10.62
N THR A 186 14.51 4.40 11.00
CA THR A 186 14.03 4.23 12.37
C THR A 186 13.17 2.96 12.42
N LEU A 187 13.24 2.23 13.53
CA LEU A 187 12.39 1.06 13.77
C LEU A 187 11.30 1.40 14.78
N GLY A 188 10.05 1.06 14.47
CA GLY A 188 8.96 1.08 15.43
C GLY A 188 9.01 -0.15 16.35
N GLY A 189 9.17 0.07 17.65
CA GLY A 189 9.22 -0.98 18.67
C GLY A 189 7.94 -1.05 19.49
N THR A 190 8.05 -1.10 20.82
CA THR A 190 6.90 -1.26 21.70
C THR A 190 5.93 -0.08 21.64
N ARG A 191 4.64 -0.39 21.68
CA ARG A 191 3.56 0.59 21.83
C ARG A 191 2.34 -0.06 22.49
N PRO A 192 1.46 0.71 23.16
CA PRO A 192 0.22 0.16 23.68
C PRO A 192 -0.69 -0.20 22.51
N SER A 193 -1.23 -1.41 22.52
CA SER A 193 -2.22 -1.86 21.53
C SER A 193 -2.96 -3.09 22.07
N ALA A 194 -4.26 -3.16 21.81
CA ALA A 194 -5.10 -4.29 22.19
C ALA A 194 -5.23 -5.36 21.07
N THR A 195 -4.85 -5.00 19.84
CA THR A 195 -5.09 -5.82 18.63
C THR A 195 -3.96 -6.81 18.36
N ASP A 196 -2.76 -6.60 18.92
CA ASP A 196 -1.57 -7.41 18.72
C ASP A 196 -0.84 -7.73 20.04
N PRO A 197 -1.51 -8.32 21.05
CA PRO A 197 -0.92 -8.49 22.39
C PRO A 197 0.38 -9.33 22.39
N GLY A 198 0.60 -10.17 21.38
CA GLY A 198 1.84 -10.94 21.18
C GLY A 198 2.89 -10.29 20.26
N GLY A 199 2.63 -9.08 19.77
CA GLY A 199 3.49 -8.31 18.86
C GLY A 199 4.15 -7.12 19.54
N HIS A 200 3.85 -5.89 19.11
CA HIS A 200 4.51 -4.68 19.61
C HIS A 200 4.36 -4.45 21.12
N PRO A 201 3.16 -4.59 21.75
CA PRO A 201 2.99 -4.44 23.19
C PRO A 201 3.88 -5.38 24.01
N SER A 202 4.17 -6.58 23.49
CA SER A 202 5.02 -7.56 24.17
C SER A 202 6.51 -7.41 23.87
N GLY A 203 6.90 -6.44 23.04
CA GLY A 203 8.28 -6.27 22.61
C GLY A 203 8.78 -7.36 21.67
N ARG A 204 7.87 -8.03 20.96
CA ARG A 204 8.15 -9.13 20.03
C ARG A 204 7.96 -8.77 18.56
N ALA A 205 7.69 -7.51 18.24
CA ALA A 205 7.57 -7.04 16.87
C ALA A 205 8.37 -5.76 16.61
N LEU A 206 8.76 -5.59 15.35
CA LEU A 206 9.44 -4.40 14.84
C LEU A 206 8.84 -3.98 13.49
N ASP A 207 8.66 -2.68 13.33
CA ASP A 207 8.32 -2.04 12.04
C ASP A 207 9.58 -1.36 11.49
N TYR A 208 10.14 -1.88 10.39
CA TYR A 208 11.26 -1.27 9.70
C TYR A 208 10.74 -0.19 8.75
N MET A 209 10.83 1.08 9.14
CA MET A 209 10.23 2.21 8.43
C MET A 209 11.01 2.56 7.16
N VAL A 210 10.65 1.95 6.02
CA VAL A 210 11.29 2.16 4.72
C VAL A 210 10.67 3.30 3.90
N MET A 211 9.51 3.80 4.32
CA MET A 211 8.77 4.87 3.67
C MET A 211 8.47 4.53 2.20
N THR A 212 9.14 5.19 1.26
CA THR A 212 8.97 4.95 -0.18
C THR A 212 10.09 4.11 -0.78
N ASP A 213 11.07 3.68 0.01
CA ASP A 213 12.20 2.86 -0.45
C ASP A 213 11.82 1.37 -0.49
N GLN A 214 11.14 0.99 -1.56
CA GLN A 214 10.71 -0.38 -1.78
C GLN A 214 11.89 -1.37 -1.85
N SER A 215 13.02 -0.93 -2.40
CA SER A 215 14.22 -1.76 -2.56
C SER A 215 14.86 -2.12 -1.22
N LEU A 216 14.87 -1.17 -0.28
CA LEU A 216 15.27 -1.42 1.10
C LEU A 216 14.29 -2.38 1.78
N GLY A 217 12.98 -2.20 1.57
CA GLY A 217 11.96 -3.10 2.09
C GLY A 217 12.16 -4.54 1.62
N ASP A 218 12.37 -4.73 0.32
CA ASP A 218 12.66 -6.04 -0.29
C ASP A 218 13.95 -6.65 0.25
N ALA A 219 15.02 -5.85 0.42
CA ALA A 219 16.28 -6.32 0.98
C ALA A 219 16.13 -6.77 2.44
N ILE A 220 15.37 -6.02 3.25
CA ILE A 220 15.05 -6.38 4.63
C ILE A 220 14.24 -7.68 4.66
N VAL A 221 13.20 -7.81 3.83
CA VAL A 221 12.40 -9.04 3.72
C VAL A 221 13.27 -10.24 3.33
N ALA A 222 14.11 -10.09 2.31
CA ALA A 222 14.99 -11.16 1.83
C ALA A 222 15.97 -11.62 2.93
N TYR A 223 16.56 -10.68 3.68
CA TYR A 223 17.44 -11.00 4.80
C TYR A 223 16.70 -11.77 5.90
N HIS A 224 15.48 -11.35 6.25
CA HIS A 224 14.66 -12.07 7.24
C HIS A 224 14.28 -13.47 6.78
N ILE A 225 13.97 -13.67 5.50
CA ILE A 225 13.70 -15.00 4.93
C ILE A 225 14.94 -15.89 4.98
N ALA A 226 16.11 -15.37 4.61
CA ALA A 226 17.36 -16.12 4.61
C ALA A 226 17.84 -16.51 6.02
N HIS A 227 17.60 -15.65 7.01
CA HIS A 227 18.04 -15.82 8.40
C HIS A 227 16.88 -16.13 9.36
N TRP A 228 15.78 -16.69 8.85
CA TRP A 228 14.50 -16.80 9.57
C TRP A 228 14.60 -17.45 10.96
N ASP A 229 15.28 -18.60 11.05
CA ASP A 229 15.43 -19.30 12.34
C ASP A 229 16.50 -18.67 13.24
N GLU A 230 17.55 -18.10 12.66
CA GLU A 230 18.62 -17.42 13.40
C GLU A 230 18.10 -16.16 14.09
N LEU A 231 17.30 -15.36 13.39
CA LEU A 231 16.67 -14.15 13.91
C LEU A 231 15.44 -14.46 14.76
N GLY A 232 14.93 -15.70 14.72
CA GLY A 232 13.71 -16.10 15.42
C GLY A 232 12.47 -15.45 14.84
N VAL A 233 12.35 -15.34 13.52
CA VAL A 233 11.16 -14.78 12.84
C VAL A 233 9.97 -15.72 13.00
N ASP A 234 8.83 -15.15 13.35
CA ASP A 234 7.53 -15.83 13.44
C ASP A 234 6.70 -15.58 12.17
N TYR A 235 6.56 -14.32 11.76
CA TYR A 235 5.95 -13.94 10.49
C TYR A 235 6.43 -12.57 9.99
N LEU A 236 6.20 -12.31 8.70
CA LEU A 236 6.41 -11.03 8.05
C LEU A 236 5.11 -10.48 7.47
N ILE A 237 4.96 -9.16 7.47
CA ILE A 237 3.95 -8.44 6.68
C ILE A 237 4.65 -7.31 5.91
N TYR A 238 4.43 -7.27 4.60
CA TYR A 238 4.94 -6.20 3.74
C TYR A 238 4.07 -6.07 2.48
N GLU A 239 3.76 -4.84 2.08
CA GLU A 239 2.95 -4.52 0.91
C GLU A 239 1.62 -5.29 0.86
N GLN A 240 0.87 -5.23 1.95
CA GLN A 240 -0.42 -5.90 2.11
C GLN A 240 -0.35 -7.44 2.02
N ARG A 241 0.85 -8.04 2.12
CA ARG A 241 1.04 -9.48 2.04
C ARG A 241 1.57 -10.01 3.36
N TYR A 242 1.14 -11.21 3.73
CA TYR A 242 1.58 -11.95 4.90
C TYR A 242 2.42 -13.17 4.49
N LEU A 243 3.51 -13.43 5.21
CA LEU A 243 4.32 -14.63 5.10
C LEU A 243 4.54 -15.25 6.48
N GLY A 244 4.08 -16.50 6.66
CA GLY A 244 4.16 -17.20 7.95
C GLY A 244 5.30 -18.21 8.07
N SER A 245 6.12 -18.39 7.03
CA SER A 245 7.26 -19.31 7.06
C SER A 245 8.26 -18.97 5.96
N PRO A 246 9.56 -19.31 6.10
CA PRO A 246 10.59 -18.88 5.16
C PRO A 246 10.42 -19.53 3.77
N ASN A 247 9.81 -20.72 3.73
CA ASN A 247 9.51 -21.46 2.50
C ASN A 247 8.02 -21.39 2.13
N GLY A 248 7.26 -20.51 2.80
CA GLY A 248 5.84 -20.33 2.59
C GLY A 248 5.51 -19.55 1.33
N SER A 249 4.23 -19.48 1.01
CA SER A 249 3.71 -18.56 -0.01
C SER A 249 3.16 -17.30 0.66
N TRP A 250 3.37 -16.16 0.01
CA TRP A 250 2.72 -14.92 0.40
C TRP A 250 1.20 -15.03 0.24
N SER A 251 0.46 -14.54 1.23
CA SER A 251 -1.00 -14.44 1.21
C SER A 251 -1.43 -12.98 1.29
N MET A 252 -2.35 -12.55 0.42
CA MET A 252 -2.89 -11.18 0.49
C MET A 252 -3.70 -11.00 1.77
N MET A 253 -3.48 -9.88 2.45
CA MET A 253 -4.32 -9.42 3.55
C MET A 253 -5.54 -8.66 3.02
N GLU A 254 -6.57 -8.55 3.85
CA GLU A 254 -7.65 -7.59 3.63
C GLU A 254 -7.10 -6.16 3.57
N ASP A 255 -7.75 -5.30 2.79
CA ASP A 255 -7.47 -3.86 2.80
C ASP A 255 -7.95 -3.25 4.12
N ARG A 256 -6.99 -2.78 4.91
CA ARG A 256 -7.22 -2.11 6.21
C ARG A 256 -7.28 -0.59 6.09
N GLY A 257 -7.12 -0.05 4.87
CA GLY A 257 -7.18 1.36 4.56
C GLY A 257 -5.84 2.09 4.74
N GLY A 258 -5.28 2.55 3.62
CA GLY A 258 -4.11 3.44 3.61
C GLY A 258 -2.75 2.74 3.72
N THR A 259 -1.69 3.51 3.50
CA THR A 259 -0.30 3.02 3.34
C THR A 259 0.20 2.27 4.58
N THR A 260 0.12 2.89 5.76
CA THR A 260 0.64 2.29 6.99
C THR A 260 -0.19 1.08 7.43
N ALA A 261 -1.53 1.14 7.40
CA ALA A 261 -2.34 0.00 7.83
C ALA A 261 -2.16 -1.24 6.93
N ASN A 262 -1.84 -1.01 5.66
CA ASN A 262 -1.53 -2.05 4.68
C ASN A 262 -0.03 -2.34 4.55
N HIS A 263 0.83 -1.76 5.40
CA HIS A 263 2.27 -2.08 5.47
C HIS A 263 3.03 -1.81 4.16
N PHE A 264 2.63 -0.75 3.44
CA PHE A 264 3.36 -0.30 2.25
C PHE A 264 4.56 0.61 2.56
N ASP A 265 4.61 1.20 3.76
CA ASP A 265 5.68 2.11 4.20
C ASP A 265 6.65 1.48 5.22
N HIS A 266 6.43 0.22 5.60
CA HIS A 266 7.29 -0.50 6.51
C HIS A 266 7.21 -2.02 6.34
N VAL A 267 8.31 -2.70 6.62
CA VAL A 267 8.33 -4.16 6.81
C VAL A 267 8.01 -4.44 8.27
N HIS A 268 6.91 -5.15 8.53
CA HIS A 268 6.58 -5.60 9.88
C HIS A 268 7.09 -7.02 10.10
N VAL A 269 7.77 -7.23 11.22
CA VAL A 269 8.36 -8.52 11.60
C VAL A 269 7.93 -8.87 13.02
N ASN A 270 7.37 -10.06 13.19
CA ASN A 270 7.11 -10.63 14.51
C ASN A 270 8.16 -11.71 14.82
N TYR A 271 8.53 -11.83 16.09
CA TYR A 271 9.61 -12.70 16.56
C TYR A 271 9.15 -13.66 17.68
N ARG A 272 9.81 -14.81 17.73
CA ARG A 272 9.57 -15.92 18.68
C ARG A 272 10.15 -15.66 20.07
#